data_AF-A0A935W8H7-F1
#
_entry.id   AF-A0A935W8H7-F1
#
_cell.length_a   1.000
_cell.length_b   1.000
_cell.length_c   1.000
_cell.angle_alpha   90.00
_cell.angle_beta   90.00
_cell.angle_gamma   90.00
#
_symmetry.space_group_name_H-M   'P 1'
#
loop_
_entity.id
_entity.type
_entity.pdbx_description
1 polymer ?
#
loop_
_entity_poly.entity_id
_entity_poly.type
_entity_poly.pdbx_seq_one_letter_code
_entity_poly.pdbx_strand_id
1 'polypeptide(L)' 'MIKSLLDGNADYYFHGENFMSIRPLLEPAILMVNENDVDDVKEILKDFELNFLGVSFKGRG' A
#
# COMPACT_ATOMS: atom_id res chain seq x y z
N MET A 1 -5.00 -4.59 9.50
CA MET A 1 -4.58 -3.49 10.39
C MET A 1 -4.32 -2.22 9.60
N ILE A 2 -3.44 -2.22 8.59
CA ILE A 2 -3.18 -1.04 7.75
C ILE A 2 -4.47 -0.46 7.13
N LYS A 3 -5.35 -1.30 6.58
CA LYS A 3 -6.68 -0.90 6.05
C LYS A 3 -7.45 0.04 6.98
N SER A 4 -7.61 -0.37 8.24
CA SER A 4 -8.37 0.39 9.25
C SER A 4 -7.75 1.75 9.59
N LEU A 5 -6.47 1.96 9.32
CA LEU A 5 -5.81 3.25 9.54
C LEU A 5 -6.01 4.18 8.35
N LEU A 6 -6.07 3.60 7.16
CA LEU A 6 -6.28 4.33 5.91
C LEU A 6 -7.77 4.63 5.67
N ASP A 7 -8.67 3.82 6.21
CA ASP A 7 -10.12 4.01 6.13
C ASP A 7 -10.50 5.40 6.67
N GLY A 8 -10.93 6.29 5.77
CA GLY A 8 -11.31 7.67 6.07
C GLY A 8 -10.19 8.70 6.04
N ASN A 9 -8.92 8.30 5.82
CA ASN A 9 -7.77 9.20 5.70
C ASN A 9 -7.18 9.24 4.27
N ALA A 10 -7.33 8.18 3.48
CA ALA A 10 -6.88 8.15 2.10
C ALA A 10 -7.68 7.13 1.26
N ASP A 11 -7.78 7.38 -0.04
CA ASP A 11 -8.24 6.36 -0.98
C ASP A 11 -7.09 5.41 -1.28
N TYR A 12 -7.29 4.11 -1.02
CA TYR A 12 -6.25 3.11 -1.18
C TYR A 12 -6.74 1.81 -1.82
N TYR A 13 -5.81 1.09 -2.44
CA TYR A 13 -6.01 -0.25 -2.95
C TYR A 13 -4.78 -1.11 -2.67
N PHE A 14 -5.01 -2.36 -2.26
CA PHE A 14 -3.94 -3.32 -2.09
C PHE A 14 -3.92 -4.30 -3.27
N HIS A 15 -2.82 -4.29 -4.00
CA HIS A 15 -2.55 -5.30 -5.02
C HIS A 15 -1.89 -6.53 -4.38
N GLY A 16 -2.34 -7.73 -4.76
CA GLY A 16 -1.77 -8.98 -4.28
C GLY A 16 -2.24 -9.45 -2.90
N GLU A 17 -3.20 -8.79 -2.25
CA GLU A 17 -3.70 -9.24 -0.93
C GLU A 17 -4.51 -10.55 -0.96
N ASN A 18 -4.97 -11.00 -2.14
CA ASN A 18 -5.80 -12.20 -2.31
C ASN A 18 -5.04 -13.39 -2.94
N PHE A 19 -3.78 -13.64 -2.55
CA PHE A 19 -3.07 -14.84 -3.00
C PHE A 19 -3.57 -16.11 -2.28
N MET A 20 -4.74 -16.60 -2.65
CA MET A 20 -5.23 -17.96 -2.38
C MET A 20 -4.47 -19.04 -3.18
N SER A 21 -3.21 -18.77 -3.56
CA SER A 21 -2.47 -19.54 -4.57
C SER A 21 -1.08 -19.90 -4.06
N ILE A 22 -1.01 -20.94 -3.21
CA ILE A 22 0.15 -21.86 -3.00
C ILE A 22 1.48 -21.24 -2.52
N ARG A 23 1.79 -19.94 -2.63
CA ARG A 23 3.08 -19.33 -2.26
C ARG A 23 2.97 -17.87 -1.77
N PRO A 24 2.55 -17.62 -0.53
CA PRO A 24 2.40 -16.27 0.07
C PRO A 24 3.70 -15.46 0.18
N LEU A 25 4.86 -16.11 0.09
CA LEU A 25 6.18 -15.50 0.29
C LEU A 25 6.82 -14.98 -1.01
N LEU A 26 6.21 -15.24 -2.17
CA LEU A 26 6.81 -14.89 -3.46
C LEU A 26 6.38 -13.53 -4.00
N GLU A 27 5.20 -13.04 -3.63
CA GLU A 27 4.70 -11.74 -4.10
C GLU A 27 4.33 -10.85 -2.92
N PRO A 28 5.03 -9.71 -2.72
CA PRO A 28 4.69 -8.78 -1.65
C PRO A 28 3.36 -8.10 -1.93
N ALA A 29 2.57 -7.87 -0.89
CA ALA A 29 1.40 -7.01 -0.99
C ALA A 29 1.85 -5.57 -1.29
N ILE A 30 1.27 -4.95 -2.32
CA ILE A 30 1.59 -3.57 -2.70
C ILE A 30 0.42 -2.68 -2.29
N LEU A 31 0.68 -1.76 -1.36
CA LEU A 31 -0.23 -0.67 -1.05
C LEU A 31 -0.11 0.40 -2.14
N MET A 32 -1.20 0.67 -2.83
CA MET A 32 -1.34 1.75 -3.80
C MET A 32 -2.25 2.82 -3.22
N VAL A 33 -1.85 4.09 -3.38
CA VAL A 33 -2.61 5.27 -2.95
C VAL A 33 -2.59 6.31 -4.07
N ASN A 34 -3.49 7.29 -3.98
CA ASN A 34 -3.44 8.44 -4.87
C ASN A 34 -2.10 9.19 -4.71
N GLU A 35 -1.55 9.74 -5.80
CA GLU A 35 -0.30 10.50 -5.74
C GLU A 35 -0.38 11.71 -4.80
N ASN A 36 -1.57 12.29 -4.65
CA ASN A 36 -1.81 13.44 -3.79
C ASN A 36 -1.81 13.07 -2.29
N ASP A 37 -2.09 11.81 -1.96
CA ASP A 37 -2.22 11.35 -0.56
C ASP A 37 -0.93 10.66 -0.06
N VAL A 38 0.12 10.60 -0.89
CA VAL A 38 1.35 9.84 -0.60
C VAL A 38 2.04 10.30 0.69
N ASP A 39 2.15 11.61 0.90
CA ASP A 39 2.90 12.14 2.05
C ASP A 39 2.09 12.00 3.35
N ASP A 40 0.77 12.20 3.29
CA ASP A 40 -0.14 11.96 4.43
C ASP A 40 -0.13 10.48 4.84
N VAL A 41 -0.17 9.57 3.86
CA VAL A 41 -0.11 8.13 4.12
C VAL A 41 1.25 7.71 4.68
N LYS A 42 2.36 8.25 4.17
CA LYS A 42 3.69 8.00 4.77
C LYS A 42 3.73 8.47 6.22
N GLU A 43 3.13 9.61 6.53
CA GLU A 43 3.07 10.12 7.89
C GLU A 43 2.26 9.20 8.81
N ILE A 44 1.10 8.70 8.38
CA ILE A 44 0.30 7.74 9.14
C ILE A 44 1.08 6.43 9.38
N LEU A 45 1.84 5.98 8.38
CA LEU A 45 2.58 4.72 8.44
C LEU A 45 3.93 4.81 9.15
N LYS A 46 4.47 6.02 9.38
CA LYS A 46 5.80 6.23 9.99
C LYS A 46 5.91 5.67 11.42
N ASP A 47 4.78 5.63 12.13
CA ASP A 47 4.71 5.17 13.52
C ASP A 47 4.71 3.64 13.63
N PHE A 48 4.72 2.94 12.50
CA PHE A 48 4.81 1.48 12.43
C PHE A 48 6.19 1.05 11.95
N GLU A 49 6.76 0.01 12.55
CA GLU A 49 8.01 -0.62 12.11
C GLU A 49 7.80 -1.44 10.81
N LEU A 50 7.44 -0.76 9.72
CA LEU A 50 7.22 -1.35 8.40
C LEU A 50 8.47 -1.17 7.54
N ASN A 51 8.88 -2.25 6.88
CA ASN A 51 9.84 -2.18 5.78
C ASN A 51 9.05 -2.09 4.48
N PHE A 52 9.11 -0.93 3.81
CA PHE A 52 8.46 -0.73 2.51
C PHE A 52 9.39 -0.05 1.51
N LEU A 53 9.14 -0.31 0.22
CA LEU A 53 9.81 0.36 -0.90
C LEU A 53 8.77 1.18 -1.66
N GLY A 54 8.97 2.49 -1.72
CA GLY A 54 8.10 3.37 -2.51
C GLY A 54 8.32 3.18 -4.01
N VAL A 55 7.26 2.87 -4.75
CA VAL A 55 7.26 2.74 -6.21
C VAL A 55 6.21 3.64 -6.82
N SER A 56 6.54 4.34 -7.90
CA SER A 56 5.60 5.17 -8.66
C SER A 56 5.34 4.53 -10.02
N PHE A 57 4.07 4.27 -10.33
CA PHE A 57 3.65 3.75 -11.62
C PHE A 57 3.09 4.89 -12.46
N LYS A 58 3.86 5.34 -13.45
CA LYS A 58 3.36 6.29 -14.44
C LYS A 58 2.74 5.50 -15.59
N GLY A 59 1.41 5.41 -15.62
CA GLY A 59 0.70 4.84 -16.76
C GLY A 59 1.08 5.59 -18.04
N ARG A 60 1.51 4.87 -19.08
CA ARG A 60 1.55 5.44 -20.43
C ARG A 60 0.14 5.36 -21.01
N GLY A 61 -0.50 6.52 -21.12
CA GLY A 61 -1.56 6.86 -22.08
C GLY A 61 -2.78 5.95 -22.10
#